data_AF-A0A838TQK5-F1
#
_entry.id   AF-A0A838TQK5-F1
#
_cell.length_a   1.000
_cell.length_b   1.000
_cell.length_c   1.000
_cell.angle_alpha   90.00
_cell.angle_beta   90.00
_cell.angle_gamma   90.00
#
_symmetry.space_group_name_H-M   'P 1'
#
loop_
_entity.id
_entity.type
_entity.pdbx_description
1 polymer ?
#
loop_
_entity_poly.entity_id
_entity_poly.type
_entity_poly.pdbx_seq_one_letter_code
_entity_poly.pdbx_strand_id
1 'polypeptide(L)'
;MEGTPIQFAALDQLLWGLVATMQFYSLPVMALSIAGIGIALVGSGDDIDRKSRLKHWIFNILIGGLLVFGSATIANVLKTFVGGQ
;
A
#
# COMPACT_ATOMS: atom_id res chain seq x y z
N MET A 1 33.86 25.77 -0.25
CA MET A 1 32.51 26.09 0.25
C MET A 1 31.68 24.86 -0.04
N GLU A 2 31.55 23.97 0.95
CA GLU A 2 30.66 22.81 0.84
C GLU A 2 29.23 23.34 0.71
N GLY A 3 28.61 23.11 -0.45
CA GLY A 3 27.25 23.56 -0.70
C GLY A 3 26.31 22.85 0.26
N THR A 4 25.70 23.58 1.18
CA THR A 4 24.63 23.04 2.01
C THR A 4 23.47 22.62 1.09
N PRO A 5 23.10 21.32 1.05
CA PRO A 5 21.98 20.88 0.25
C PRO A 5 20.71 21.57 0.75
N ILE A 6 19.94 22.15 -0.15
CA ILE A 6 18.67 22.82 0.18
C ILE A 6 17.70 21.74 0.66
N GLN A 7 17.48 21.66 1.97
CA GLN A 7 16.54 20.73 2.58
C GLN A 7 15.13 21.34 2.56
N PHE A 8 14.26 20.84 1.68
CA PHE A 8 12.84 21.23 1.63
C PHE A 8 12.02 20.48 2.68
N ALA A 9 12.25 20.75 3.97
CA ALA A 9 11.61 20.05 5.09
C ALA A 9 10.07 20.05 5.01
N ALA A 10 9.47 21.17 4.61
CA ALA A 10 8.01 21.29 4.45
C ALA A 10 7.47 20.44 3.28
N LEU A 11 8.23 20.30 2.19
CA LEU A 11 7.84 19.51 1.03
C LEU A 11 7.93 18.01 1.35
N ASP A 12 9.00 17.60 2.05
CA ASP A 12 9.13 16.24 2.54
C ASP A 12 8.00 15.90 3.53
N GLN A 13 7.72 16.76 4.50
CA GLN A 13 6.63 16.55 5.44
C GLN A 13 5.25 16.44 4.77
N LEU A 14 5.01 17.23 3.71
CA LEU A 14 3.77 17.15 2.92
C LEU A 14 3.67 15.84 2.12
N LEU A 15 4.74 15.44 1.44
CA LEU A 15 4.80 14.17 0.71
C LEU A 15 4.56 12.98 1.65
N TRP A 16 5.15 13.02 2.84
CA TRP A 16 4.95 11.98 3.84
C TRP A 16 3.56 11.98 4.47
N GLY A 17 2.98 13.16 4.70
CA GLY A 17 1.58 13.27 5.10
C GLY A 17 0.65 12.63 4.07
N LEU A 18 0.89 12.86 2.78
CA LEU A 18 0.12 12.24 1.69
C LEU A 18 0.26 10.72 1.69
N VAL A 19 1.49 10.20 1.72
CA VAL A 19 1.76 8.75 1.72
C VAL A 19 1.12 8.08 2.93
N ALA A 20 1.30 8.63 4.13
CA ALA A 20 0.71 8.10 5.36
C ALA A 20 -0.82 8.10 5.30
N THR A 21 -1.42 9.16 4.79
CA THR A 21 -2.88 9.27 4.63
C THR A 21 -3.41 8.24 3.64
N MET A 22 -2.76 8.07 2.49
CA MET A 22 -3.13 7.07 1.50
C MET A 22 -3.02 5.64 2.05
N GLN A 23 -2.00 5.36 2.87
CA GLN A 23 -1.86 4.07 3.55
C GLN A 23 -2.96 3.84 4.59
N PHE A 24 -3.25 4.87 5.39
CA PHE A 24 -4.29 4.81 6.42
C PHE A 24 -5.66 4.45 5.85
N TYR A 25 -6.01 4.95 4.66
CA TYR A 25 -7.27 4.60 4.00
C TYR A 25 -7.20 3.33 3.15
N SER A 26 -6.08 3.04 2.49
CA SER A 26 -5.98 1.87 1.60
C SER A 26 -5.98 0.55 2.35
N LEU A 27 -5.29 0.46 3.50
CA LEU A 27 -5.20 -0.79 4.27
C LEU A 27 -6.56 -1.30 4.77
N PRO A 28 -7.42 -0.48 5.40
CA PRO A 28 -8.76 -0.91 5.80
C PRO A 28 -9.64 -1.29 4.62
N VAL A 29 -9.60 -0.52 3.51
CA VAL A 29 -10.39 -0.82 2.31
C VAL A 29 -9.99 -2.16 1.71
N MET A 30 -8.70 -2.47 1.65
CA MET A 30 -8.20 -3.77 1.20
C MET A 30 -8.64 -4.90 2.13
N ALA A 31 -8.54 -4.70 3.46
CA ALA A 31 -8.98 -5.69 4.43
C ALA A 31 -10.47 -6.01 4.32
N LEU A 32 -11.32 -4.98 4.20
CA LEU A 32 -12.76 -5.13 3.99
C LEU A 32 -13.08 -5.80 2.66
N SER A 33 -12.33 -5.47 1.61
CA SER A 33 -12.49 -6.08 0.28
C SER A 33 -12.17 -7.58 0.32
N ILE A 34 -11.08 -7.98 0.98
CA ILE A 34 -10.72 -9.40 1.15
C ILE A 34 -11.79 -10.13 1.96
N ALA A 35 -12.28 -9.54 3.06
CA ALA A 35 -13.34 -10.14 3.87
C ALA A 35 -14.62 -10.35 3.06
N GLY A 36 -15.05 -9.33 2.30
CA GLY A 36 -16.23 -9.41 1.42
C GLY A 36 -16.07 -10.45 0.32
N ILE A 37 -14.88 -10.51 -0.32
CA ILE A 37 -14.59 -11.52 -1.33
C ILE A 37 -14.57 -12.93 -0.70
N GLY A 38 -14.04 -13.08 0.51
CA GLY A 38 -14.06 -14.34 1.26
C GLY A 38 -15.47 -14.87 1.49
N ILE A 39 -16.40 -14.00 1.92
CA ILE A 39 -17.82 -14.36 2.06
C ILE A 39 -18.41 -14.77 0.70
N ALA A 40 -18.14 -14.01 -0.35
CA ALA A 40 -18.60 -14.34 -1.70
C ALA A 40 -18.04 -15.67 -2.22
N LEU A 41 -16.82 -16.03 -1.81
CA LEU A 41 -16.15 -17.26 -2.20
C LEU A 41 -16.78 -18.47 -1.52
N VAL A 42 -17.15 -18.37 -0.24
CA VAL A 42 -17.95 -19.38 0.47
C VAL A 42 -19.35 -19.51 -0.17
N GLY A 43 -19.99 -18.39 -0.48
CA GLY A 43 -21.33 -18.37 -1.08
C GLY A 43 -21.40 -18.83 -2.55
N SER A 44 -20.27 -18.91 -3.25
CA SER A 44 -20.22 -19.26 -4.68
C SER A 44 -20.47 -20.74 -5.02
N GLY A 45 -20.56 -21.62 -4.02
CA GLY A 45 -20.97 -23.03 -4.24
C GLY A 45 -20.11 -23.74 -5.28
N ASP A 46 -20.72 -24.34 -6.31
CA ASP A 46 -20.02 -25.05 -7.40
C ASP A 46 -19.68 -24.18 -8.62
N ASP A 47 -19.86 -22.86 -8.55
CA ASP A 47 -19.47 -21.96 -9.63
C ASP A 47 -17.93 -21.78 -9.66
N ILE A 48 -17.27 -22.66 -10.43
CA ILE A 48 -15.82 -22.72 -10.58
C ILE A 48 -15.26 -21.42 -11.19
N ASP A 49 -15.96 -20.83 -12.16
CA ASP A 49 -15.52 -19.61 -12.84
C ASP A 49 -15.56 -18.41 -11.90
N ARG A 50 -16.63 -18.30 -11.11
CA ARG A 50 -16.74 -17.26 -10.08
C ARG A 50 -15.69 -17.44 -9.00
N LYS A 51 -15.44 -18.66 -8.52
CA LYS A 51 -14.35 -18.95 -7.57
C LYS A 51 -12.99 -18.55 -8.11
N SER A 52 -12.68 -18.86 -9.37
CA SER A 52 -11.42 -18.52 -10.02
C SER A 52 -11.20 -17.00 -10.06
N ARG A 53 -12.22 -16.25 -10.48
CA ARG A 53 -12.19 -14.78 -10.51
C ARG A 53 -12.01 -14.17 -9.12
N LEU A 54 -12.74 -14.66 -8.12
CA LEU A 54 -12.65 -14.16 -6.74
C LEU A 54 -11.25 -14.42 -6.14
N LYS A 55 -10.65 -15.59 -6.41
CA LYS A 55 -9.26 -15.86 -6.02
C LYS A 55 -8.27 -14.92 -6.70
N HIS A 56 -8.44 -14.66 -7.99
CA HIS A 56 -7.61 -13.72 -8.73
C HIS A 56 -7.71 -12.30 -8.14
N TRP A 57 -8.92 -11.86 -7.75
CA TRP A 57 -9.12 -10.57 -7.11
C TRP A 57 -8.44 -10.49 -5.74
N ILE A 58 -8.52 -11.53 -4.91
CA ILE A 58 -7.75 -11.60 -3.65
C ILE A 58 -6.25 -11.45 -3.95
N PHE A 59 -5.72 -12.19 -4.92
CA PHE A 59 -4.30 -12.09 -5.30
C PHE A 59 -3.89 -10.68 -5.72
N ASN A 60 -4.71 -10.01 -6.54
CA ASN A 60 -4.43 -8.64 -6.98
C ASN A 60 -4.42 -7.66 -5.79
N ILE A 61 -5.32 -7.83 -4.82
CA ILE A 61 -5.34 -7.01 -3.60
C ILE A 61 -4.09 -7.27 -2.76
N LEU A 62 -3.65 -8.53 -2.62
CA LEU A 62 -2.43 -8.86 -1.88
C LEU A 62 -1.18 -8.25 -2.54
N ILE A 63 -1.09 -8.30 -3.87
CA ILE A 63 -0.01 -7.64 -4.62
C ILE A 63 -0.06 -6.12 -4.41
N GLY A 64 -1.25 -5.51 -4.49
CA GLY A 64 -1.45 -4.09 -4.20
C GLY A 64 -0.98 -3.72 -2.80
N GLY A 65 -1.35 -4.52 -1.79
CA GLY A 65 -0.90 -4.35 -0.42
C GLY A 65 0.63 -4.42 -0.30
N LEU A 66 1.27 -5.41 -0.93
CA LEU A 66 2.73 -5.53 -0.96
C LEU A 66 3.39 -4.29 -1.57
N LEU A 67 2.84 -3.71 -2.64
CA LEU A 67 3.36 -2.48 -3.26
C LEU A 67 3.21 -1.26 -2.35
N VAL A 68 2.08 -1.15 -1.65
CA VAL A 68 1.83 -0.06 -0.70
C VAL A 68 2.78 -0.14 0.50
N PHE A 69 2.98 -1.32 1.08
CA PHE A 69 3.95 -1.52 2.17
C PHE A 69 5.41 -1.38 1.69
N GLY A 70 5.72 -1.92 0.50
CA GLY A 70 7.04 -1.86 -0.11
C GLY A 70 7.46 -0.43 -0.42
N SER A 71 6.56 0.40 -0.95
CA SER A 71 6.84 1.81 -1.21
C SER A 71 7.10 2.60 0.08
N ALA A 72 6.35 2.33 1.17
CA ALA A 72 6.60 2.90 2.48
C ALA A 72 8.01 2.58 3.00
N THR A 73 8.39 1.31 2.86
CA THR A 73 9.65 0.77 3.36
C THR A 73 10.82 1.38 2.59
N ILE A 74 10.75 1.39 1.26
CA ILE A 74 11.75 2.01 0.39
C ILE A 74 11.86 3.51 0.67
N ALA A 75 10.74 4.20 0.85
CA ALA A 75 10.73 5.63 1.16
C ALA A 75 11.39 5.92 2.52
N ASN A 76 11.13 5.08 3.55
CA ASN A 76 11.79 5.21 4.86
C ASN A 76 13.29 4.96 4.76
N VAL A 77 13.70 3.94 4.02
CA VAL A 77 15.11 3.63 3.78
C VAL A 77 15.80 4.79 3.05
N LEU A 78 15.17 5.34 2.01
CA LEU A 78 15.67 6.51 1.28
C LEU A 78 15.80 7.74 2.18
N LYS A 79 14.87 7.96 3.12
CA LYS A 79 15.02 9.04 4.12
C LYS A 79 16.24 8.87 4.99
N THR A 80 16.50 7.66 5.49
CA THR A 80 17.68 7.40 6.32
C THR A 80 18.97 7.65 5.53
N PHE A 81 18.98 7.37 4.23
CA PHE A 81 20.16 7.59 3.37
C PHE A 81 20.34 9.03 2.88
N VAL A 82 19.27 9.74 2.52
CA VAL A 82 19.30 11.10 1.94
C VAL A 82 19.17 12.18 3.01
N GLY A 83 18.44 11.90 4.09
CA GLY A 83 18.11 12.83 5.16
C GLY A 83 19.20 13.04 6.20
N GLY A 84 20.21 12.16 6.28
CA GLY A 84 21.40 12.37 7.12
C GLY A 84 21.11 12.80 8.56
N GLN A 85 20.25 12.05 9.25
CA GLN A 85 20.20 11.91 10.72
C GLN A 85 19.79 10.49 11.09
#